data_AF-A0A2T7KJ65-F1
#
_entry.id   AF-A0A2T7KJ65-F1
#
_cell.length_a   1.000
_cell.length_b   1.000
_cell.length_c   1.000
_cell.angle_alpha   90.00
_cell.angle_beta   90.00
_cell.angle_gamma   90.00
#
_symmetry.space_group_name_H-M   'P 1'
#
loop_
_entity.id
_entity.type
_entity.pdbx_description
1 polymer ?
#
loop_
_entity_poly.entity_id
_entity_poly.type
_entity_poly.pdbx_seq_one_letter_code
_entity_poly.pdbx_strand_id
1 'polypeptide(L)' 'MPADLYSRYMEARCTWADHADDCGTCTPTQPGCPDGTPLWKRFSRLQDAYLTHLRTKGVS' A
#
# COMPACT_ATOMS: atom_id res chain seq x y z
N MET A 1 10.08 -7.92 12.29
CA MET A 1 9.44 -9.23 12.03
C MET A 1 8.50 -9.13 10.82
N PRO A 2 8.12 -10.25 10.18
CA PRO A 2 7.11 -10.28 9.10
C PRO A 2 5.79 -9.61 9.48
N ALA A 3 5.42 -9.69 10.76
CA ALA A 3 4.24 -9.03 11.32
C ALA A 3 4.31 -7.50 11.22
N ASP A 4 5.49 -6.91 11.36
CA ASP A 4 5.69 -5.45 11.19
C ASP A 4 5.51 -5.02 9.73
N LEU A 5 5.91 -5.87 8.77
CA LEU A 5 5.77 -5.58 7.35
C LEU A 5 4.29 -5.61 6.93
N TYR A 6 3.55 -6.62 7.39
CA TYR A 6 2.10 -6.70 7.15
C TYR A 6 1.34 -5.53 7.81
N SER A 7 1.69 -5.18 9.05
CA SER A 7 1.07 -4.05 9.75
C SER A 7 1.32 -2.72 9.04
N ARG A 8 2.55 -2.46 8.60
CA ARG A 8 2.89 -1.25 7.81
C ARG A 8 2.17 -1.22 6.47
N TYR A 9 2.06 -2.36 5.80
CA TYR A 9 1.29 -2.50 4.56
C TYR A 9 -0.19 -2.17 4.77
N MET A 10 -0.80 -2.71 5.83
CA MET A 10 -2.20 -2.45 6.18
C MET A 10 -2.43 -0.98 6.55
N GLU A 11 -1.54 -0.37 7.33
CA GLU A 11 -1.60 1.06 7.67
C GLU A 11 -1.56 1.93 6.42
N ALA A 12 -0.60 1.68 5.52
CA ALA A 12 -0.51 2.41 4.25
C ALA A 12 -1.75 2.21 3.35
N ARG A 13 -2.37 1.03 3.41
CA ARG A 13 -3.63 0.75 2.70
C ARG A 13 -4.80 1.53 3.29
N CYS A 14 -4.92 1.60 4.62
CA CYS A 14 -5.96 2.42 5.27
C CYS A 14 -5.78 3.90 4.93
N THR A 15 -4.57 4.45 5.06
CA THR A 15 -4.32 5.86 4.69
C THR A 15 -4.65 6.16 3.23
N TRP A 16 -4.34 5.23 2.32
CA TRP A 16 -4.72 5.36 0.92
C TRP A 16 -6.24 5.29 0.71
N ALA A 17 -6.91 4.36 1.37
CA ALA A 17 -8.37 4.21 1.27
C ALA A 17 -9.09 5.44 1.80
N ASP A 18 -8.69 5.96 2.97
CA ASP A 18 -9.23 7.18 3.56
C ASP A 18 -9.04 8.36 2.62
N HIS A 19 -7.85 8.46 2.01
CA HIS A 19 -7.56 9.51 1.03
C HIS A 19 -8.37 9.36 -0.26
N ALA A 20 -8.54 8.14 -0.78
CA ALA A 20 -9.31 7.90 -2.01
C ALA A 20 -10.83 8.10 -1.80
N ASP A 21 -11.32 7.89 -0.58
CA ASP A 21 -12.72 8.17 -0.20
C ASP A 21 -12.99 9.67 -0.13
N ASP A 22 -12.05 10.44 0.45
CA ASP A 22 -12.14 11.90 0.53
C ASP A 22 -11.80 12.59 -0.82
N CYS A 23 -10.85 12.02 -1.58
CA CYS A 23 -10.39 12.58 -2.83
C CYS A 23 -11.20 12.05 -4.01
N GLY A 24 -12.18 12.84 -4.47
CA GLY A 24 -12.98 12.52 -5.67
C GLY A 24 -12.19 12.40 -6.99
N THR A 25 -10.88 12.65 -6.99
CA THR A 25 -9.99 12.49 -8.16
C THR A 25 -9.18 11.18 -8.10
N CYS A 26 -8.87 10.70 -6.89
CA CYS A 26 -8.06 9.53 -6.68
C CYS A 26 -8.97 8.29 -6.63
N THR A 27 -8.69 7.27 -7.45
CA THR A 27 -9.49 6.03 -7.46
C THR A 27 -8.83 4.98 -6.58
N PRO A 28 -9.53 3.92 -6.13
CA PRO A 28 -8.94 2.89 -5.28
C PRO A 28 -7.70 2.21 -5.88
N THR A 29 -7.58 2.23 -7.22
CA THR A 29 -6.53 1.55 -7.98
C THR A 29 -5.54 2.51 -8.64
N GLN A 30 -5.76 3.83 -8.60
CA GLN A 30 -4.91 4.78 -9.30
C GLN A 30 -4.90 6.17 -8.65
N PRO A 31 -3.72 6.77 -8.42
CA PRO A 31 -3.62 8.16 -8.02
C PRO A 31 -3.96 9.10 -9.17
N GLY A 32 -4.92 9.98 -8.94
CA GLY A 32 -5.27 11.10 -9.82
C GLY A 32 -4.88 12.46 -9.24
N CYS A 33 -4.31 12.48 -8.03
CA CYS A 33 -4.06 13.69 -7.25
C CYS A 33 -2.58 13.76 -6.80
N PRO A 34 -2.00 14.98 -6.71
CA PRO A 34 -0.59 15.15 -6.34
C PRO A 34 -0.29 14.64 -4.93
N ASP A 35 -1.24 14.77 -4.00
CA ASP A 35 -1.13 14.28 -2.62
C ASP A 35 -1.31 12.76 -2.50
N GLY A 36 -2.13 12.16 -3.35
CA GLY A 36 -2.33 10.71 -3.42
C GLY A 36 -1.18 9.97 -4.07
N THR A 37 -0.40 10.63 -4.92
CA THR A 37 0.78 10.04 -5.59
C THR A 37 1.83 9.47 -4.61
N PRO A 38 2.30 10.21 -3.59
CA PRO A 38 3.23 9.67 -2.60
C PRO A 38 2.61 8.58 -1.72
N LEU A 39 1.31 8.68 -1.39
CA LEU A 39 0.58 7.64 -0.63
C LEU A 39 0.53 6.32 -1.41
N TRP A 40 0.14 6.40 -2.69
CA TRP A 40 0.10 5.26 -3.60
C TRP A 40 1.48 4.60 -3.74
N LYS A 41 2.54 5.39 -3.99
CA LYS A 41 3.91 4.87 -4.08
C LYS A 41 4.33 4.12 -2.82
N ARG A 42 4.00 4.64 -1.63
CA ARG A 42 4.30 4.00 -0.35
C ARG A 42 3.52 2.68 -0.19
N PHE A 43 2.24 2.68 -0.51
CA PHE A 43 1.40 1.49 -0.51
C PHE A 43 1.94 0.41 -1.47
N SER A 44 2.19 0.75 -2.74
CA SER A 44 2.71 -0.19 -3.74
C SER A 44 4.05 -0.79 -3.33
N ARG A 45 4.95 0.02 -2.75
CA ARG A 45 6.26 -0.48 -2.28
C ARG A 45 6.12 -1.49 -1.12
N LEU A 46 5.20 -1.25 -0.19
CA LEU A 46 4.95 -2.15 0.92
C LEU A 46 4.21 -3.43 0.48
N GLN A 47 3.29 -3.31 -0.48
CA GLN A 47 2.65 -4.45 -1.11
C GLN A 47 3.68 -5.35 -1.80
N ASP A 48 4.56 -4.77 -2.62
CA ASP A 48 5.62 -5.51 -3.31
C ASP A 48 6.59 -6.19 -2.34
N ALA A 49 7.00 -5.48 -1.27
CA ALA A 49 7.83 -6.06 -0.23
C ALA A 49 7.14 -7.24 0.49
N TYR A 50 5.83 -7.11 0.76
CA TYR A 50 5.05 -8.17 1.39
C TYR A 50 4.87 -9.39 0.46
N LEU A 51 4.56 -9.17 -0.81
CA LEU A 51 4.44 -10.23 -1.81
C LEU A 51 5.78 -10.93 -2.03
N THR A 52 6.88 -10.18 -2.10
CA THR A 52 8.24 -10.72 -2.18
C THR A 52 8.56 -11.55 -0.93
N HIS A 53 8.21 -11.06 0.26
CA HIS A 53 8.38 -11.81 1.51
C HIS A 53 7.56 -13.11 1.54
N LEU A 54 6.32 -13.10 1.05
CA LEU A 54 5.51 -14.31 0.94
C LEU A 54 6.10 -15.31 -0.04
N ARG A 55 6.60 -14.83 -1.20
CA ARG A 55 7.25 -15.68 -2.20
C ARG A 55 8.51 -16.33 -1.65
N THR A 56 9.35 -15.59 -0.93
CA THR A 56 10.56 -16.16 -0.33
C THR A 56 10.26 -17.10 0.83
N LYS A 57 9.18 -16.87 1.59
CA LYS A 57 8.71 -17.81 2.62
C LYS A 57 8.07 -19.09 2.08
N GLY A 58 7.45 -19.04 0.90
CA GLY A 58 6.89 -20.22 0.23
C GLY A 58 7.95 -21.14 -0.40
N VAL A 59 9.20 -20.67 -0.48
CA VAL A 59 10.39 -21.45 -0.84
C VAL A 59 11.12 -21.78 0.45
N SER A 60 10.56 -22.66 1.27
CA SER A 60 11.20 -23.22 2.47
C SER A 60 10.69 -24.63 2.71
#